data_AF-A0A2K2VFU7-F1
#
_entry.id   AF-A0A2K2VFU7-F1
#
_cell.length_a   1.000
_cell.length_b   1.000
_cell.length_c   1.000
_cell.angle_alpha   90.00
_cell.angle_beta   90.00
_cell.angle_gamma   90.00
#
_symmetry.space_group_name_H-M   'P 1'
#
loop_
_entity.id
_entity.type
_entity.pdbx_description
1 polymer ?
#
loop_
_entity_poly.entity_id
_entity_poly.type
_entity_poly.pdbx_seq_one_letter_code
_entity_poly.pdbx_strand_id
1 'polypeptide(L)'
;MSAPQKPVLDLTILPIDVEIERCIVSLLEVAKLNLPWNEYLVSVQIRCGDASSQIFHVSYRDSRELMTKLRFEVAKFKYLLYVLGRDRLRQLGIIKQ
;
A
#
# COMPACT_ATOMS: atom_id res chain seq x y z
N MET A 1 39.95 23.76 8.53
CA MET A 1 38.78 24.35 7.85
C MET A 1 37.96 23.18 7.31
N SER A 2 36.86 22.83 7.98
CA SER A 2 36.04 21.67 7.63
C SER A 2 35.23 21.95 6.36
N ALA A 3 35.29 21.04 5.39
CA ALA A 3 34.60 21.16 4.12
C ALA A 3 33.07 21.21 4.32
N PRO A 4 32.33 22.01 3.53
CA PRO A 4 30.88 22.05 3.62
C PRO A 4 30.28 20.69 3.23
N GLN A 5 29.63 20.03 4.19
CA GLN A 5 28.85 18.82 3.92
C GLN A 5 27.70 19.19 3.00
N LYS A 6 27.69 18.63 1.77
CA LYS A 6 26.55 18.73 0.87
C LYS A 6 25.35 18.06 1.55
N PRO A 7 24.20 18.74 1.71
CA PRO A 7 23.01 18.08 2.20
C PRO A 7 22.58 17.02 1.18
N VAL A 8 22.52 15.76 1.62
CA VAL A 8 21.93 14.66 0.86
C VAL A 8 20.44 14.69 1.10
N LEU A 9 19.65 14.81 0.02
CA LEU A 9 18.20 14.83 0.06
C LEU A 9 17.68 13.46 -0.38
N ASP A 10 17.17 12.66 0.56
CA ASP A 10 16.49 11.40 0.26
C ASP A 10 15.03 11.68 -0.09
N LEU A 11 14.76 11.80 -1.40
CA LEU A 11 13.42 11.94 -1.95
C LEU A 11 12.90 10.57 -2.36
N THR A 12 11.91 10.07 -1.62
CA THR A 12 11.16 8.88 -2.04
C THR A 12 10.10 9.30 -3.06
N ILE A 13 10.29 8.90 -4.32
CA ILE A 13 9.36 9.19 -5.42
C ILE A 13 8.33 8.07 -5.50
N LEU A 14 7.04 8.42 -5.44
CA LEU A 14 5.93 7.48 -5.65
C LEU A 14 5.67 7.34 -7.17
N PRO A 15 5.18 6.17 -7.64
CA PRO A 15 4.76 5.00 -6.87
C PRO A 15 5.92 4.10 -6.43
N ILE A 16 5.77 3.48 -5.26
CA ILE A 16 6.73 2.49 -4.73
C ILE A 16 6.06 1.13 -4.69
N ASP A 17 6.73 0.13 -5.26
CA ASP A 17 6.29 -1.26 -5.21
C ASP A 17 6.99 -2.01 -4.07
N VAL A 18 6.19 -2.65 -3.21
CA VAL A 18 6.67 -3.48 -2.11
C VAL A 18 6.16 -4.90 -2.29
N GLU A 19 7.05 -5.88 -2.32
CA GLU A 19 6.66 -7.28 -2.38
C GLU A 19 6.34 -7.81 -0.97
N ILE A 20 5.12 -8.32 -0.80
CA ILE A 20 4.62 -8.91 0.44
C ILE A 20 3.94 -10.25 0.09
N GLU A 21 4.49 -11.36 0.58
CA GLU A 21 3.92 -12.70 0.41
C GLU A 21 3.55 -13.09 -1.04
N ARG A 22 4.44 -12.80 -2.00
CA ARG A 22 4.26 -12.99 -3.45
C ARG A 22 3.16 -12.13 -4.08
N CYS A 23 2.75 -11.07 -3.40
CA CYS A 23 1.90 -10.02 -3.95
C CYS A 23 2.68 -8.71 -4.01
N ILE A 24 2.43 -7.91 -5.04
CA ILE A 24 3.00 -6.58 -5.21
C ILE A 24 2.01 -5.57 -4.65
N VAL A 25 2.46 -4.76 -3.70
CA VAL A 25 1.69 -3.65 -3.14
C VAL A 25 2.28 -2.35 -3.66
N SER A 26 1.53 -1.65 -4.50
CA SER A 26 1.92 -0.35 -5.04
C SER A 26 1.39 0.76 -4.11
N LEU A 27 2.30 1.49 -3.48
CA LEU A 27 2.04 2.72 -2.75
C LEU A 27 2.01 3.86 -3.76
N LEU A 28 0.85 4.45 -3.99
CA LEU A 28 0.62 5.41 -5.08
C LEU A 28 0.77 6.86 -4.62
N GLU A 29 0.08 7.24 -3.54
CA GLU A 29 0.03 8.61 -3.04
C GLU A 29 -0.01 8.59 -1.52
N VAL A 30 0.72 9.50 -0.88
CA VAL A 30 0.73 9.67 0.57
C VAL A 30 0.26 11.08 0.91
N ALA A 31 -0.76 11.19 1.76
CA ALA A 31 -1.28 12.44 2.28
C ALA A 31 -1.15 12.48 3.81
N LYS A 32 -0.75 13.62 4.36
CA LYS A 32 -0.81 13.85 5.81
C LYS A 32 -2.22 14.33 6.18
N LEU A 33 -2.85 13.72 7.18
CA LEU A 33 -4.17 14.12 7.65
C LEU A 33 -4.05 15.29 8.63
N ASN A 34 -5.00 16.23 8.55
CA ASN A 34 -5.09 17.39 9.44
C ASN A 34 -5.81 17.01 10.75
N LEU A 35 -5.20 16.13 11.55
CA LEU A 35 -5.71 15.68 12.84
C LEU A 35 -4.84 16.22 13.99
N PRO A 36 -5.36 16.22 15.24
CA PRO A 36 -4.57 16.63 16.42
C PRO A 36 -3.34 15.74 16.71
N TRP A 37 -3.27 14.57 16.08
CA TRP A 37 -2.15 13.63 16.16
C TRP A 37 -1.54 13.38 14.76
N ASN A 38 -0.33 12.82 14.71
CA ASN A 38 0.31 12.47 13.44
C ASN A 38 -0.35 11.23 12.82
N GLU A 39 -1.05 11.44 11.71
CA GLU A 39 -1.63 10.37 10.91
C GLU A 39 -1.46 10.67 9.42
N TYR A 40 -1.16 9.63 8.67
CA TYR A 40 -0.97 9.64 7.23
C TYR A 40 -1.98 8.71 6.59
N LEU A 41 -2.31 9.00 5.34
CA LEU A 41 -3.17 8.19 4.50
C LEU A 41 -2.38 7.83 3.24
N VAL A 42 -2.31 6.55 2.91
CA VAL A 42 -1.69 6.10 1.66
C VAL A 42 -2.69 5.39 0.77
N SER A 43 -2.72 5.77 -0.49
CA SER A 43 -3.45 5.10 -1.56
C SER A 43 -2.64 3.90 -2.03
N VAL A 44 -3.24 2.71 -1.97
CA VAL A 44 -2.57 1.45 -2.26
C VAL A 44 -3.34 0.61 -3.25
N GLN A 45 -2.60 -0.15 -4.05
CA GLN A 45 -3.15 -1.20 -4.90
C GLN A 45 -2.40 -2.52 -4.64
N ILE A 46 -3.14 -3.61 -4.48
CA ILE A 46 -2.56 -4.94 -4.32
C ILE A 46 -2.68 -5.71 -5.63
N ARG A 47 -1.62 -6.39 -6.05
CA ARG A 47 -1.60 -7.34 -7.16
C ARG A 47 -1.06 -8.69 -6.71
N CYS A 48 -1.88 -9.72 -6.79
CA CYS A 48 -1.49 -11.10 -6.49
C CYS A 48 -1.69 -11.95 -7.76
N GLY A 49 -0.60 -12.20 -8.50
CA GLY A 49 -0.67 -12.85 -9.81
C GLY A 49 -1.42 -11.99 -10.84
N ASP A 50 -2.49 -12.55 -11.42
CA ASP A 50 -3.39 -11.89 -12.38
C ASP A 50 -4.50 -11.06 -11.72
N ALA A 51 -4.69 -11.18 -10.40
CA ALA A 51 -5.72 -10.44 -9.68
C ALA A 51 -5.17 -9.12 -9.14
N SER A 52 -5.79 -8.01 -9.51
CA SER A 52 -5.47 -6.68 -8.99
C SER A 52 -6.68 -6.08 -8.27
N SER A 53 -6.47 -5.60 -7.04
CA SER A 53 -7.49 -4.91 -6.28
C SER A 53 -7.84 -3.56 -6.91
N GLN A 54 -9.00 -3.02 -6.52
CA GLN A 54 -9.22 -1.57 -6.61
C GLN A 54 -8.20 -0.82 -5.76
N ILE A 55 -8.07 0.48 -6.04
CA ILE A 55 -7.29 1.38 -5.18
C ILE A 55 -8.09 1.61 -3.90
N PHE A 56 -7.43 1.48 -2.76
CA PHE A 56 -8.03 1.76 -1.45
C PHE A 56 -7.02 2.50 -0.57
N HIS A 57 -7.49 3.00 0.57
CA HIS A 57 -6.68 3.84 1.45
C HIS A 57 -6.36 3.11 2.75
N VAL A 58 -5.11 3.25 3.21
CA VAL A 58 -4.66 2.75 4.51
C VAL A 58 -4.17 3.94 5.32
N SER A 59 -4.78 4.17 6.49
CA SER A 59 -4.24 5.15 7.43
C SER A 59 -3.14 4.53 8.29
N TYR A 60 -2.13 5.30 8.66
CA TYR A 60 -1.00 4.83 9.48
C TYR A 60 -0.32 6.01 10.18
N ARG A 61 0.34 5.74 11.31
CA ARG A 61 1.09 6.74 12.08
C ARG A 61 2.60 6.67 11.81
N ASP A 62 3.09 5.45 11.60
CA ASP A 62 4.50 5.18 11.35
C ASP A 62 4.70 4.00 10.37
N SER A 63 5.94 3.79 9.93
CA SER A 63 6.29 2.77 8.94
C SER A 63 6.07 1.33 9.43
N ARG A 64 6.16 1.07 10.74
CA ARG A 64 5.91 -0.27 11.31
C ARG A 64 4.41 -0.57 11.29
N GLU A 65 3.59 0.41 11.66
CA GLU A 65 2.13 0.30 11.56
C GLU A 65 1.70 0.09 10.10
N LEU A 66 2.26 0.88 9.17
CA LEU A 66 1.99 0.73 7.74
C LEU A 66 2.31 -0.69 7.27
N MET A 67 3.52 -1.19 7.51
CA MET A 67 3.93 -2.54 7.10
C MET A 67 2.99 -3.62 7.67
N THR A 68 2.56 -3.45 8.92
CA THR A 68 1.64 -4.38 9.58
C THR A 68 0.27 -4.37 8.92
N LYS A 69 -0.29 -3.18 8.66
CA LYS A 69 -1.58 -3.02 7.98
C LYS A 69 -1.52 -3.57 6.55
N LEU A 70 -0.46 -3.30 5.79
CA LEU A 70 -0.30 -3.85 4.44
C LEU A 70 -0.30 -5.38 4.42
N ARG A 71 0.39 -6.03 5.37
CA ARG A 71 0.36 -7.50 5.51
C ARG A 71 -1.06 -8.01 5.78
N PHE A 72 -1.81 -7.34 6.66
CA PHE A 72 -3.21 -7.71 6.92
C PHE A 72 -4.10 -7.54 5.69
N GLU A 73 -3.93 -6.46 4.91
CA GLU A 73 -4.70 -6.24 3.68
C GLU A 73 -4.36 -7.28 2.60
N VAL A 74 -3.08 -7.61 2.43
CA VAL A 74 -2.65 -8.69 1.52
C VAL A 74 -3.23 -10.03 1.94
N ALA A 75 -3.20 -10.36 3.23
CA ALA A 75 -3.79 -11.59 3.75
C ALA A 75 -5.30 -11.64 3.52
N LYS A 76 -6.02 -10.54 3.79
CA LYS A 76 -7.47 -10.41 3.50
C LYS A 76 -7.76 -10.60 2.02
N PHE A 77 -6.98 -9.97 1.15
CA PHE A 77 -7.18 -10.07 -0.29
C PHE A 77 -6.94 -11.50 -0.80
N LYS A 78 -5.88 -12.17 -0.34
CA LYS A 78 -5.60 -13.58 -0.65
C LYS A 78 -6.70 -14.50 -0.14
N TYR A 79 -7.21 -14.25 1.07
CA TYR A 79 -8.33 -15.02 1.63
C TYR A 79 -9.60 -14.86 0.78
N LEU A 80 -9.94 -13.64 0.37
CA LEU A 80 -11.08 -13.38 -0.52
C LEU A 80 -10.92 -14.09 -1.87
N LEU A 81 -9.72 -14.03 -2.47
CA LEU A 81 -9.42 -14.73 -3.72
C LEU A 81 -9.60 -16.24 -3.58
N TYR A 82 -9.17 -16.80 -2.45
CA TYR A 82 -9.30 -18.23 -2.16
C TYR A 82 -10.75 -18.66 -1.95
N VAL A 83 -11.53 -17.90 -1.15
CA VAL A 83 -12.89 -18.29 -0.75
C VAL A 83 -13.92 -18.04 -1.84
N LEU A 84 -13.88 -16.87 -2.48
CA LEU A 84 -14.93 -16.45 -3.43
C LEU A 84 -14.55 -16.72 -4.88
N GLY A 85 -13.27 -16.91 -5.17
CA GLY A 85 -12.77 -17.00 -6.53
C GLY A 85 -12.81 -15.65 -7.27
N ARG A 86 -12.11 -15.59 -8.40
CA ARG A 86 -11.90 -14.34 -9.15
C ARG A 86 -13.19 -13.78 -9.74
N ASP A 87 -14.02 -14.62 -10.33
CA ASP A 87 -15.23 -14.17 -11.03
C ASP A 87 -16.23 -13.48 -10.10
N ARG A 88 -16.40 -14.04 -8.89
CA ARG A 88 -17.26 -13.41 -7.89
C ARG A 88 -16.69 -12.08 -7.41
N LEU A 89 -15.38 -11.98 -7.22
CA LEU A 89 -14.75 -10.73 -6.82
C LEU A 89 -14.83 -9.64 -7.90
N ARG A 90 -14.79 -10.01 -9.18
CA ARG A 90 -15.06 -9.07 -10.29
C ARG A 90 -16.49 -8.55 -10.24
N GLN A 91 -17.47 -9.44 -10.03
CA GLN A 91 -18.89 -9.05 -9.91
C GLN A 91 -19.13 -8.12 -8.71
N LEU A 92 -18.40 -8.31 -7.62
CA LEU A 92 -18.46 -7.46 -6.43
C LEU A 92 -17.65 -6.15 -6.58
N GLY A 93 -16.94 -5.97 -7.68
CA GLY A 93 -16.11 -4.78 -7.93
C GLY A 93 -14.84 -4.70 -7.07
N ILE A 94 -14.45 -5.79 -6.40
CA ILE A 94 -13.28 -5.83 -5.48
C ILE A 94 -11.97 -5.93 -6.26
N ILE A 95 -11.96 -6.68 -7.36
CA ILE A 95 -10.85 -6.73 -8.30
C ILE A 95 -11.20 -6.01 -9.60
N LYS A 96 -10.21 -5.38 -10.22
CA LYS A 96 -10.37 -4.75 -11.54
C LYS A 96 -10.70 -5.82 -12.59
N GLN A 97 -11.52 -5.40 -13.58
CA GLN A 97 -11.94 -6.23 -14.72
C GLN A 97 -10.74 -6.69 -15.54
#